data_AF-A0A929ZUE7-F1
#
_entry.id   AF-A0A929ZUE7-F1
#
_cell.length_a   1.000
_cell.length_b   1.000
_cell.length_c   1.000
_cell.angle_alpha   90.00
_cell.angle_beta   90.00
_cell.angle_gamma   90.00
#
_symmetry.space_group_name_H-M   'P 1'
#
loop_
_entity.id
_entity.type
_entity.pdbx_description
1 polymer ?
#
loop_
_entity_poly.entity_id
_entity_poly.type
_entity_poly.pdbx_seq_one_letter_code
_entity_poly.pdbx_strand_id
1 'polypeptide(L)'
;MTKTGRIELMAPAGDFTSLQAALDNGADSVYFGVEQLNMRARASMNFTLDDLPEISRRCKEKGVRTYLTLNTIIYDHDLSIIKTLLDRAKAADLTAVIAMDQAVIAYARQIGMEVHISTQINITNIETVK
;
A
#
# COMPACT_ATOMS: atom_id res chain seq x y z
N MET A 1 -7.41 10.32 7.55
CA MET A 1 -7.79 11.74 7.44
C MET A 1 -6.91 12.35 6.39
N THR A 2 -7.49 13.03 5.40
CA THR A 2 -6.73 13.79 4.41
C THR A 2 -5.94 14.91 5.12
N LYS A 3 -4.96 15.53 4.44
CA LYS A 3 -4.19 16.65 4.99
C LYS A 3 -5.06 17.84 5.44
N THR A 4 -6.30 17.91 4.96
CA THR A 4 -7.28 18.95 5.29
C THR A 4 -8.22 18.56 6.44
N GLY A 5 -8.01 17.40 7.09
CA GLY A 5 -8.86 16.93 8.18
C GLY A 5 -10.20 16.34 7.73
N ARG A 6 -10.41 16.14 6.43
CA ARG A 6 -11.58 15.43 5.90
C ARG A 6 -11.40 13.92 6.08
N ILE A 7 -12.50 13.22 6.35
CA ILE A 7 -12.57 11.76 6.25
C ILE A 7 -12.07 11.34 4.86
N GLU A 8 -11.28 10.26 4.83
CA GLU A 8 -10.74 9.68 3.59
C GLU A 8 -11.53 8.40 3.29
N LEU A 9 -12.28 8.38 2.19
CA LEU A 9 -12.97 7.20 1.71
C LEU A 9 -11.98 6.31 0.94
N MET A 10 -11.57 5.21 1.57
CA MET A 10 -10.62 4.27 1.00
C MET A 10 -11.32 3.04 0.41
N ALA A 11 -11.00 2.69 -0.85
CA ALA A 11 -11.55 1.55 -1.55
C ALA A 11 -10.49 0.44 -1.82
N PRO A 12 -10.86 -0.85 -1.76
CA PRO A 12 -9.98 -1.92 -2.25
C PRO A 12 -9.88 -1.90 -3.77
N ALA A 13 -8.67 -2.10 -4.29
CA ALA A 13 -8.43 -2.36 -5.72
C ALA A 13 -7.65 -3.67 -5.86
N GLY A 14 -8.29 -4.69 -6.43
CA GLY A 14 -7.67 -5.99 -6.69
C GLY A 14 -7.04 -6.10 -8.07
N ASP A 15 -7.54 -5.32 -9.03
CA ASP A 15 -7.17 -5.32 -10.44
C ASP A 15 -7.51 -3.95 -11.08
N PHE A 16 -7.22 -3.76 -12.37
CA PHE A 16 -7.50 -2.51 -13.06
C PHE A 16 -9.01 -2.17 -13.16
N THR A 17 -9.88 -3.18 -13.19
CA THR A 17 -11.34 -2.97 -13.26
C THR A 17 -11.85 -2.36 -11.96
N SER A 18 -11.49 -2.96 -10.83
CA SER A 18 -11.85 -2.47 -9.49
C SER A 18 -11.16 -1.14 -9.15
N LEU A 19 -9.91 -0.95 -9.59
CA LEU A 19 -9.24 0.35 -9.50
C LEU A 19 -10.05 1.42 -10.24
N GLN A 20 -10.40 1.17 -11.51
CA GLN A 20 -11.14 2.14 -12.31
C GLN A 20 -12.51 2.46 -11.69
N ALA A 21 -13.22 1.43 -11.20
CA ALA A 21 -14.49 1.62 -10.50
C ALA A 21 -14.35 2.51 -9.25
N ALA A 22 -13.29 2.32 -8.45
CA ALA A 22 -13.02 3.17 -7.28
C ALA A 22 -12.76 4.63 -7.68
N LEU A 23 -11.97 4.85 -8.74
CA LEU A 23 -11.66 6.17 -9.26
C LEU A 23 -12.91 6.89 -9.80
N ASP A 24 -13.77 6.18 -10.51
CA ASP A 24 -14.97 6.76 -11.13
C ASP A 24 -16.08 7.06 -10.13
N ASN A 25 -16.09 6.40 -8.97
CA ASN A 25 -17.08 6.58 -7.90
C ASN A 25 -16.59 7.46 -6.75
N GLY A 26 -15.48 8.18 -6.92
CA GLY A 26 -15.05 9.23 -5.99
C GLY A 26 -14.38 8.73 -4.71
N ALA A 27 -13.68 7.60 -4.75
CA ALA A 27 -12.79 7.22 -3.66
C ALA A 27 -11.69 8.29 -3.46
N ASP A 28 -11.35 8.60 -2.21
CA ASP A 28 -10.22 9.49 -1.89
C ASP A 28 -8.88 8.74 -1.94
N SER A 29 -8.93 7.42 -1.71
CA SER A 29 -7.77 6.56 -1.77
C SER A 29 -8.10 5.13 -2.17
N VAL A 30 -7.07 4.43 -2.64
CA VAL A 30 -7.13 3.00 -2.93
C VAL A 30 -6.03 2.24 -2.20
N TYR A 31 -6.36 1.04 -1.72
CA TYR A 31 -5.34 0.08 -1.29
C TYR A 31 -5.34 -1.15 -2.18
N PHE A 32 -4.14 -1.64 -2.47
CA PHE A 32 -3.93 -2.80 -3.32
C PHE A 32 -2.68 -3.56 -2.87
N GLY A 33 -2.58 -4.82 -3.28
CA GLY A 33 -1.38 -5.61 -3.11
C GLY A 33 -0.69 -5.86 -4.45
N VAL A 34 0.59 -6.22 -4.39
CA VAL A 34 1.35 -6.69 -5.55
C VAL A 34 1.71 -8.16 -5.33
N GLU A 35 1.46 -8.98 -6.36
CA GLU A 35 1.83 -10.39 -6.42
C GLU A 35 1.51 -11.18 -5.12
N GLN A 36 2.43 -12.04 -4.65
CA GLN A 36 2.25 -12.89 -3.48
C GLN A 36 2.58 -12.22 -2.13
N LEU A 37 2.91 -10.94 -2.14
CA LEU A 37 3.44 -10.24 -0.96
C LEU A 37 2.34 -9.63 -0.07
N ASN A 38 1.08 -10.01 -0.28
CA ASN A 38 -0.07 -9.61 0.52
C ASN A 38 -0.98 -10.82 0.83
N MET A 39 -1.71 -10.77 1.95
CA MET A 39 -2.55 -11.91 2.38
C MET A 39 -3.73 -12.23 1.45
N ARG A 40 -4.14 -11.31 0.58
CA ARG A 40 -5.21 -11.52 -0.40
C ARG A 40 -4.70 -12.01 -1.75
N ALA A 41 -3.42 -12.34 -1.86
CA ALA A 41 -2.80 -12.75 -3.11
C ALA A 41 -3.50 -13.92 -3.82
N ARG A 42 -4.25 -14.76 -3.10
CA ARG A 42 -5.01 -15.89 -3.67
C ARG A 42 -6.44 -15.54 -4.12
N ALA A 43 -6.94 -14.36 -3.79
CA ALA A 43 -8.34 -13.95 -4.02
C ALA A 43 -8.52 -12.95 -5.17
N SER A 44 -7.43 -12.45 -5.76
CA SER A 44 -7.44 -11.42 -6.81
C SER A 44 -6.45 -11.71 -7.93
N MET A 45 -6.75 -11.24 -9.15
CA MET A 45 -5.73 -11.05 -10.20
C MET A 45 -4.82 -9.90 -9.77
N ASN A 46 -3.75 -10.19 -9.04
CA ASN A 46 -2.94 -9.15 -8.43
C ASN A 46 -2.20 -8.32 -9.48
N PHE A 47 -2.05 -7.04 -9.18
CA PHE A 47 -1.08 -6.18 -9.85
C PHE A 47 0.33 -6.75 -9.74
N THR A 48 1.14 -6.44 -10.75
CA THR A 48 2.57 -6.73 -10.83
C THR A 48 3.39 -5.49 -10.47
N LEU A 49 4.70 -5.68 -10.28
CA LEU A 49 5.64 -4.56 -10.09
C LEU A 49 5.65 -3.56 -11.26
N ASP A 50 5.37 -4.04 -12.46
CA ASP A 50 5.41 -3.21 -13.67
C ASP A 50 4.11 -2.41 -13.87
N ASP A 51 3.05 -2.75 -13.14
CA ASP A 51 1.78 -2.00 -13.14
C ASP A 51 1.84 -0.73 -12.28
N LEU A 52 2.79 -0.64 -11.35
CA LEU A 52 2.88 0.47 -10.38
C LEU A 52 2.89 1.87 -11.02
N PRO A 53 3.64 2.14 -12.10
CA PRO A 53 3.62 3.45 -12.75
C PRO A 53 2.24 3.80 -13.32
N GLU A 54 1.52 2.83 -13.90
CA GLU A 54 0.20 3.06 -14.47
C GLU A 54 -0.86 3.27 -13.39
N ILE A 55 -0.81 2.50 -12.30
CA ILE A 55 -1.70 2.70 -11.13
C ILE A 55 -1.51 4.10 -10.57
N SER A 56 -0.25 4.51 -10.37
CA SER A 56 0.10 5.83 -9.85
C SER A 56 -0.41 6.94 -10.78
N ARG A 57 -0.19 6.81 -12.10
CA ARG A 57 -0.66 7.78 -13.09
C ARG A 57 -2.17 7.99 -13.00
N ARG A 58 -2.97 6.90 -13.04
CA ARG A 58 -4.45 6.99 -12.98
C ARG A 58 -4.95 7.62 -11.69
N CYS A 59 -4.35 7.24 -10.55
CA CYS A 59 -4.73 7.81 -9.26
C CYS A 59 -4.38 9.29 -9.17
N LYS A 60 -3.17 9.67 -9.62
CA LYS A 60 -2.69 11.06 -9.62
C LYS A 60 -3.56 11.98 -10.47
N GLU A 61 -4.01 11.52 -11.64
CA GLU A 61 -4.95 12.26 -12.52
C GLU A 61 -6.29 12.59 -11.84
N LYS A 62 -6.69 11.77 -10.85
CA LYS A 62 -7.94 11.95 -10.08
C LYS A 62 -7.70 12.54 -8.68
N GLY A 63 -6.44 12.80 -8.31
CA GLY A 63 -6.09 13.25 -6.95
C GLY A 63 -6.29 12.19 -5.87
N VAL A 64 -6.29 10.91 -6.25
CA VAL A 64 -6.53 9.76 -5.36
C VAL A 64 -5.20 9.25 -4.79
N ARG A 65 -5.16 8.96 -3.49
CA ARG A 65 -3.95 8.42 -2.83
C ARG A 65 -3.81 6.92 -3.02
N THR A 66 -2.58 6.43 -3.06
CA THR A 66 -2.24 5.02 -3.29
C THR A 66 -1.58 4.39 -2.08
N TYR A 67 -2.11 3.25 -1.64
CA TYR A 67 -1.63 2.50 -0.48
C TYR A 67 -1.25 1.08 -0.89
N LEU A 68 0.06 0.79 -0.90
CA LEU A 68 0.55 -0.56 -1.13
C LEU A 68 0.39 -1.39 0.15
N THR A 69 -0.24 -2.55 0.07
CA THR A 69 -0.35 -3.49 1.19
C THR A 69 0.85 -4.45 1.21
N LEU A 70 1.62 -4.41 2.30
CA LEU A 70 2.77 -5.29 2.58
C LEU A 70 2.65 -5.85 4.00
N ASN A 71 1.65 -6.69 4.15
CA ASN A 71 1.17 -7.20 5.42
C ASN A 71 1.36 -8.72 5.53
N THR A 72 2.41 -9.24 4.90
CA THR A 72 2.85 -10.64 4.98
C THR A 72 3.96 -10.82 6.01
N ILE A 73 4.12 -12.04 6.49
CA ILE A 73 5.24 -12.42 7.36
C ILE A 73 6.49 -12.45 6.49
N ILE A 74 7.54 -11.74 6.90
CA ILE A 74 8.77 -11.59 6.14
C ILE A 74 9.86 -12.45 6.79
N TYR A 75 10.53 -13.26 5.98
CA TYR A 75 11.72 -14.02 6.38
C TYR A 75 12.99 -13.41 5.76
N ASP A 76 14.16 -13.88 6.19
CA ASP A 76 15.45 -13.35 5.72
C ASP A 76 15.60 -13.38 4.19
N HIS A 77 15.07 -14.43 3.54
CA HIS A 77 15.11 -14.56 2.08
C HIS A 77 14.20 -13.55 1.36
N ASP A 78 13.17 -13.04 2.03
CA ASP A 78 12.23 -12.05 1.48
C ASP A 78 12.77 -10.62 1.56
N LEU A 79 13.80 -10.36 2.38
CA LEU A 79 14.30 -9.00 2.62
C LEU A 79 14.75 -8.30 1.32
N SER A 80 15.36 -9.04 0.40
CA SER A 80 15.84 -8.48 -0.87
C SER A 80 14.69 -8.05 -1.80
N ILE A 81 13.65 -8.87 -1.91
CA ILE A 81 12.50 -8.60 -2.78
C ILE A 81 11.62 -7.49 -2.19
N ILE A 82 11.46 -7.44 -0.87
CA ILE A 82 10.71 -6.37 -0.18
C ILE A 82 11.36 -5.01 -0.38
N LYS A 83 12.69 -4.92 -0.24
CA LYS A 83 13.42 -3.66 -0.49
C LYS A 83 13.23 -3.20 -1.93
N THR A 84 13.39 -4.12 -2.88
CA THR A 84 13.18 -3.85 -4.30
C THR A 84 11.76 -3.33 -4.58
N LEU A 85 10.74 -3.96 -4.00
CA LEU A 85 9.36 -3.52 -4.15
C LEU A 85 9.11 -2.14 -3.54
N LEU A 86 9.63 -1.85 -2.34
CA LEU A 86 9.50 -0.54 -1.70
C LEU A 86 10.20 0.55 -2.51
N ASP A 87 11.39 0.27 -3.05
CA ASP A 87 12.12 1.20 -3.92
C ASP A 87 11.34 1.47 -5.23
N ARG A 88 10.76 0.42 -5.84
CA ARG A 88 9.93 0.54 -7.05
C ARG A 88 8.63 1.31 -6.77
N ALA A 89 7.97 1.05 -5.65
CA ALA A 89 6.79 1.79 -5.21
C ALA A 89 7.10 3.27 -5.00
N LYS A 90 8.21 3.58 -4.33
CA LYS A 90 8.67 4.95 -4.11
C LYS A 90 9.01 5.65 -5.43
N ALA A 91 9.72 4.98 -6.34
CA ALA A 91 10.07 5.50 -7.65
C ALA A 91 8.83 5.77 -8.53
N ALA A 92 7.77 4.96 -8.37
CA ALA A 92 6.48 5.15 -9.03
C ALA A 92 5.58 6.20 -8.34
N ASP A 93 6.07 6.95 -7.33
CA ASP A 93 5.32 8.00 -6.64
C ASP A 93 4.07 7.47 -5.90
N LEU A 94 4.12 6.22 -5.39
CA LEU A 94 3.06 5.72 -4.51
C LEU A 94 3.05 6.49 -3.19
N THR A 95 1.86 6.67 -2.63
CA THR A 95 1.69 7.56 -1.48
C THR A 95 2.19 6.95 -0.17
N ALA A 96 1.81 5.70 0.13
CA ALA A 96 2.12 5.05 1.40
C ALA A 96 2.17 3.52 1.28
N VAL A 97 2.73 2.86 2.30
CA VAL A 97 2.59 1.41 2.54
C VAL A 97 1.78 1.15 3.80
N ILE A 98 0.93 0.13 3.74
CA ILE A 98 0.28 -0.49 4.90
C ILE A 98 1.09 -1.72 5.28
N ALA A 99 1.82 -1.67 6.39
CA ALA A 99 2.80 -2.67 6.79
C ALA A 99 2.54 -3.21 8.21
N MET A 100 2.99 -4.44 8.47
CA MET A 100 3.00 -5.02 9.83
C MET A 100 4.40 -5.39 10.32
N ASP A 101 5.26 -5.86 9.41
CA ASP A 101 6.59 -6.35 9.73
C ASP A 101 7.54 -5.18 10.02
N GLN A 102 8.36 -5.32 11.07
CA GLN A 102 9.26 -4.25 11.52
C GLN A 102 10.36 -3.93 10.52
N ALA A 103 10.86 -4.91 9.76
CA ALA A 103 11.86 -4.67 8.72
C ALA A 103 11.28 -3.86 7.56
N VAL A 104 10.03 -4.15 7.17
CA VAL A 104 9.28 -3.37 6.15
C VAL A 104 9.08 -1.94 6.64
N ILE A 105 8.60 -1.75 7.87
CA ILE A 105 8.35 -0.43 8.48
C ILE A 105 9.64 0.39 8.54
N ALA A 106 10.73 -0.22 9.01
CA ALA A 106 12.03 0.44 9.13
C ALA A 106 12.57 0.87 7.76
N TYR A 107 12.52 0.00 6.75
CA TYR A 107 13.03 0.32 5.43
C TYR A 107 12.17 1.36 4.70
N ALA A 108 10.84 1.26 4.78
CA ALA A 108 9.93 2.24 4.20
C ALA A 108 10.18 3.65 4.78
N ARG A 109 10.41 3.76 6.10
CA ARG A 109 10.81 5.01 6.75
C ARG A 109 12.19 5.49 6.28
N GLN A 110 13.16 4.58 6.13
CA GLN A 110 14.50 4.91 5.66
C GLN A 110 14.49 5.57 4.27
N ILE A 111 13.63 5.10 3.36
CA ILE A 111 13.47 5.67 2.00
C ILE A 111 12.47 6.84 1.95
N GLY A 112 11.99 7.32 3.10
CA GLY A 112 11.05 8.44 3.18
C GLY A 112 9.67 8.15 2.61
N MET A 113 9.20 6.90 2.70
CA MET A 113 7.83 6.51 2.33
C MET A 113 6.91 6.56 3.54
N GLU A 114 5.69 7.07 3.36
CA GLU A 114 4.70 7.12 4.43
C GLU A 114 4.28 5.70 4.83
N VAL A 115 4.18 5.45 6.14
CA VAL A 115 3.85 4.13 6.69
C VAL A 115 2.57 4.20 7.49
N HIS A 116 1.64 3.30 7.16
CA HIS A 116 0.43 3.04 7.90
C HIS A 116 0.53 1.64 8.52
N ILE A 117 0.10 1.52 9.77
CA ILE A 117 0.17 0.25 10.47
C ILE A 117 -1.02 -0.64 10.06
N SER A 118 -0.72 -1.85 9.63
CA SER A 118 -1.73 -2.88 9.36
C SER A 118 -2.45 -3.28 10.63
N THR A 119 -3.77 -3.49 10.53
CA THR A 119 -4.59 -4.02 11.63
C THR A 119 -4.09 -5.38 12.15
N GLN A 120 -3.32 -6.11 11.35
CA GLN A 120 -2.69 -7.38 11.75
C GLN A 120 -1.66 -7.25 12.88
N ILE A 121 -1.10 -6.07 13.15
CA ILE A 121 -0.25 -5.88 14.33
C ILE A 121 -1.05 -6.16 15.63
N ASN A 122 -2.38 -6.01 15.59
CA ASN A 122 -3.25 -6.22 16.75
C ASN A 122 -2.82 -5.36 17.96
N ILE A 123 -2.72 -4.05 17.74
CA ILE A 123 -2.37 -3.09 18.77
C ILE A 123 -3.48 -3.05 19.83
N THR A 124 -3.14 -3.47 21.05
CA THR A 124 -4.07 -3.61 22.19
C THR A 124 -3.69 -2.77 23.41
N ASN A 125 -2.62 -1.98 23.31
CA ASN A 125 -2.15 -1.12 24.41
C ASN A 125 -1.72 0.26 23.89
N ILE A 126 -1.77 1.25 24.78
CA ILE A 126 -1.47 2.65 24.45
C ILE A 126 0.00 2.89 24.13
N GLU A 127 0.92 2.08 24.68
CA GLU A 127 2.36 2.27 24.46
C GLU A 127 2.77 1.92 23.03
N THR A 128 2.14 0.93 22.41
CA THR A 128 2.38 0.58 20.99
C THR A 128 1.79 1.59 20.01
N VAL A 129 0.84 2.44 20.44
CA VAL A 129 0.26 3.52 19.59
C VAL A 129 1.19 4.73 19.49
N LYS A 130 2.02 4.98 20.51
CA LYS A 130 2.92 6.13 20.60
C LYS A 130 4.10 6.00 19.64
#